data_AF-A0A917S209-F1
#
_entry.id   AF-A0A917S209-F1
#
_cell.length_a   1.000
_cell.length_b   1.000
_cell.length_c   1.000
_cell.angle_alpha   90.00
_cell.angle_beta   90.00
_cell.angle_gamma   90.00
#
_symmetry.space_group_name_H-M   'P 1'
#
loop_
_entity.id
_entity.type
_entity.pdbx_description
1 polymer ?
#
loop_
_entity_poly.entity_id
_entity_poly.type
_entity_poly.pdbx_seq_one_letter_code
_entity_poly.pdbx_strand_id
1 'polypeptide(L)' 'MTQSSATGPHSGTETGSAGRQPIAYCPYCSEETLFPREAGGWECRSCLRAFSVSFLGLVNPDGVNAGSGEVR' A
#
# COMPACT_ATOMS: atom_id res chain seq x y z
N MET A 1 1.85 -19.64 -49.21
CA MET A 1 0.85 -18.73 -48.62
C MET A 1 1.13 -18.65 -47.13
N THR A 2 1.78 -17.58 -46.66
CA THR A 2 2.05 -17.36 -45.23
C THR A 2 0.90 -16.54 -44.64
N GLN A 3 0.26 -17.00 -43.57
CA GLN A 3 -0.75 -16.24 -42.83
C GLN A 3 -0.12 -15.80 -41.51
N SER A 4 0.21 -14.50 -41.45
CA SER A 4 0.57 -13.79 -40.22
C SER A 4 -0.70 -13.40 -39.49
N SER A 5 -0.87 -13.85 -38.25
CA SER A 5 -1.93 -13.36 -37.36
C SER A 5 -1.31 -12.52 -36.26
N ALA A 6 -1.68 -11.25 -36.23
CA ALA A 6 -1.17 -10.22 -35.33
C ALA A 6 -1.67 -10.44 -33.90
N THR A 7 -0.72 -10.42 -32.95
CA THR A 7 -1.01 -10.22 -31.52
C THR A 7 -1.29 -8.73 -31.34
N GLY A 8 -2.53 -8.37 -30.97
CA GLY A 8 -2.87 -7.02 -30.56
C GLY A 8 -2.22 -6.67 -29.22
N PRO A 9 -1.95 -5.38 -28.94
CA PRO A 9 -1.47 -4.96 -27.63
C PRO A 9 -2.63 -5.06 -26.64
N HIS A 10 -2.47 -5.90 -25.62
CA HIS A 10 -3.31 -5.84 -24.41
C HIS A 10 -2.94 -4.55 -23.66
N SER A 11 -3.60 -3.44 -24.01
CA SER A 11 -3.57 -2.21 -23.23
C SER A 11 -4.40 -2.39 -21.97
N GLY A 12 -3.70 -2.54 -20.86
CA GLY A 12 -4.27 -2.61 -19.51
C GLY A 12 -3.15 -2.45 -18.50
N THR A 13 -2.37 -1.38 -18.60
CA THR A 13 -1.46 -0.98 -17.53
C THR A 13 -2.27 -0.32 -16.42
N GLU A 14 -3.02 -1.11 -15.65
CA GLU A 14 -3.32 -0.69 -14.29
C GLU A 14 -1.99 -0.64 -13.56
N THR A 15 -1.57 0.57 -13.21
CA THR A 15 -0.39 0.81 -12.38
C THR A 15 -0.74 0.40 -10.95
N GLY A 16 -0.86 -0.91 -10.74
CA GLY A 16 -1.07 -1.50 -9.43
C GLY A 16 0.24 -1.54 -8.68
N SER A 17 0.55 -0.47 -7.94
CA SER A 17 1.46 -0.45 -6.78
C SER A 17 2.68 -1.39 -6.91
N ALA A 18 3.48 -1.21 -7.97
CA ALA A 18 4.60 -2.09 -8.26
C ALA A 18 5.72 -1.89 -7.22
N GLY A 19 5.66 -2.65 -6.11
CA GLY A 19 6.73 -2.78 -5.11
C GLY A 19 6.29 -2.77 -3.64
N ARG A 20 5.07 -2.37 -3.29
CA ARG A 20 4.61 -2.32 -1.89
C ARG A 20 3.65 -3.47 -1.57
N GLN A 21 4.00 -4.28 -0.58
CA GLN A 21 3.07 -5.29 -0.05
C GLN A 21 1.76 -4.62 0.41
N PRO A 22 0.59 -5.10 -0.03
CA PRO A 22 -0.69 -4.57 0.43
C PRO A 22 -0.88 -4.87 1.92
N ILE A 23 -1.63 -4.00 2.60
CA ILE A 23 -2.07 -4.28 3.97
C ILE A 23 -3.17 -5.33 3.88
N ALA A 24 -3.01 -6.46 4.57
CA ALA A 24 -3.99 -7.56 4.54
C ALA A 24 -5.15 -7.37 5.53
N TYR A 25 -4.91 -6.66 6.66
CA TYR A 25 -5.88 -6.50 7.74
C TYR A 25 -6.08 -5.04 8.13
N CYS A 26 -7.34 -4.64 8.35
CA CYS A 26 -7.66 -3.31 8.83
C CYS A 26 -7.06 -3.08 10.23
N PRO A 27 -6.26 -2.02 10.45
CA PRO A 27 -5.64 -1.76 11.76
C PRO A 27 -6.65 -1.39 12.86
N TYR A 28 -7.92 -1.15 12.50
CA TYR A 28 -8.96 -0.75 13.44
C TYR A 28 -9.93 -1.86 13.83
N CYS A 29 -10.18 -2.85 12.97
CA CYS A 29 -11.18 -3.90 13.23
C CYS A 29 -10.75 -5.31 12.82
N SER A 30 -9.49 -5.52 12.44
CA SER A 30 -8.93 -6.82 12.04
C SER A 30 -9.62 -7.54 10.86
N GLU A 31 -10.48 -6.84 10.12
CA GLU A 31 -11.17 -7.38 8.95
C GLU A 31 -10.32 -7.22 7.68
N GLU A 32 -10.53 -8.10 6.70
CA GLU A 32 -9.80 -8.17 5.43
C GLU A 32 -10.46 -7.36 4.30
N THR A 33 -11.57 -6.67 4.60
CA THR A 33 -12.38 -5.90 3.63
C THR A 33 -11.76 -4.55 3.28
N LEU A 34 -10.49 -4.55 2.86
CA LEU A 34 -9.69 -3.36 2.51
C LEU A 34 -9.69 -3.09 1.00
N PHE A 35 -9.98 -1.85 0.62
CA PHE A 35 -10.02 -1.42 -0.79
C PHE A 35 -9.13 -0.19 -0.99
N PRO A 36 -8.36 -0.11 -2.09
CA PRO A 36 -7.54 1.06 -2.40
C PRO A 36 -8.43 2.27 -2.72
N ARG A 37 -7.94 3.47 -2.40
CA ARG A 37 -8.60 4.74 -2.74
C ARG A 37 -7.80 5.49 -3.80
N GLU A 38 -8.50 6.23 -4.66
CA GLU A 38 -7.91 7.06 -5.73
C GLU A 38 -6.85 8.07 -5.23
N ALA A 39 -7.08 8.67 -4.05
CA ALA A 39 -6.15 9.62 -3.43
C ALA A 39 -4.97 8.94 -2.69
N GLY A 40 -4.82 7.63 -2.84
CA GLY A 40 -3.93 6.79 -2.04
C GLY A 40 -4.55 6.36 -0.72
N GLY A 41 -3.93 5.37 -0.09
CA GLY A 41 -4.45 4.75 1.12
C GLY A 41 -5.53 3.70 0.86
N TRP A 42 -6.25 3.34 1.91
CA TRP A 42 -7.23 2.27 1.94
C TRP A 42 -8.50 2.70 2.68
N GLU A 43 -9.64 2.15 2.28
CA GLU A 43 -10.86 2.13 3.07
C GLU A 43 -11.17 0.71 3.55
N CYS A 44 -11.69 0.57 4.76
CA CYS A 44 -12.27 -0.68 5.25
C CYS A 44 -13.79 -0.61 5.13
N ARG A 45 -14.40 -1.58 4.42
CA ARG A 45 -15.86 -1.62 4.27
C ARG A 45 -16.60 -2.21 5.48
N SER A 46 -15.93 -2.99 6.34
CA SER A 46 -16.54 -3.51 7.58
C SER A 46 -16.73 -2.42 8.64
N CYS A 47 -15.77 -1.50 8.79
CA CYS A 47 -15.83 -0.45 9.84
C CYS A 47 -15.87 1.00 9.32
N LEU A 48 -15.94 1.18 7.99
CA LEU A 48 -16.11 2.47 7.30
C LEU A 48 -15.00 3.51 7.56
N ARG A 49 -13.80 3.06 7.95
CA ARG A 49 -12.64 3.96 8.16
C ARG A 49 -11.75 4.00 6.93
N ALA A 50 -11.28 5.19 6.58
CA ALA A 50 -10.26 5.43 5.58
C ALA A 50 -8.93 5.83 6.24
N PHE A 51 -7.81 5.34 5.72
CA PHE A 51 -6.46 5.61 6.26
C PHE A 51 -5.39 5.49 5.18
N SER A 52 -4.21 6.06 5.42
CA SER A 52 -3.02 5.91 4.57
C SER A 52 -1.83 5.54 5.44
N VAL A 53 -0.82 4.89 4.85
CA VAL A 53 0.45 4.64 5.54
C VAL A 53 1.61 5.08 4.69
N SER A 54 2.66 5.54 5.36
CA SER A 54 3.89 6.03 4.74
C SER A 54 5.06 5.18 5.20
N PHE A 55 5.99 4.88 4.30
CA PHE A 55 7.26 4.29 4.68
C PHE A 55 8.15 5.40 5.26
N LEU A 56 8.59 5.23 6.52
CA LEU A 56 9.41 6.22 7.23
C LEU A 56 10.91 5.91 7.20
N GLY A 57 11.31 4.70 6.78
CA GLY A 57 12.67 4.20 6.85
C GLY A 57 12.79 2.88 7.62
N LEU A 58 14.01 2.39 7.77
CA LEU A 58 14.32 1.24 8.61
C LEU A 58 14.60 1.73 10.05
N VAL A 59 14.00 1.08 11.05
CA VAL A 59 14.28 1.36 12.45
C VAL A 59 15.52 0.59 12.92
N ASN A 60 16.45 1.29 13.58
CA ASN A 60 17.58 0.63 14.26
C ASN A 60 17.20 0.36 15.71
N PRO A 61 17.06 -0.91 16.16
CA PRO A 61 16.62 -1.22 17.52
C PRO A 61 17.57 -0.68 18.60
N ASP A 62 18.86 -0.57 18.31
CA ASP A 62 19.87 0.00 19.21
C ASP A 62 19.86 1.55 19.26
N GLY A 63 19.09 2.22 18.39
CA GLY A 63 19.07 3.68 18.25
C GLY A 63 18.02 4.40 19.12
N VAL A 64 17.11 3.69 19.79
CA VAL A 64 16.00 4.31 20.55
C VAL A 64 16.44 4.97 21.87
N ASN A 65 17.72 4.86 22.24
CA ASN A 65 18.31 5.59 23.36
C ASN A 65 18.97 6.93 22.97
N ALA A 66 19.01 7.31 21.69
CA ALA A 66 19.74 8.48 21.22
C ALA A 66 18.88 9.76 21.02
N GLY A 67 17.78 9.92 21.78
CA GLY A 67 16.88 11.05 21.53
C GLY A 67 15.78 11.31 22.57
N SER A 68 16.06 11.21 23.87
CA SER A 68 15.30 12.02 24.83
C SER A 68 15.91 13.41 24.88
N GLY A 69 15.52 14.24 23.90
CA GLY A 69 15.67 15.68 24.01
C GLY A 69 14.73 16.17 25.11
N GLU A 70 15.30 16.58 26.23
CA GLU A 70 14.63 17.43 27.21
C GLU A 70 14.09 18.67 26.50
N VAL A 71 12.76 18.79 26.45
CA VAL A 71 12.10 20.09 26.33
C VAL A 71 11.79 20.50 27.77
N ARG A 72 12.49 21.55 28.19
CA ARG A 72 12.38 22.26 29.47
C ARG A 72 10.96 22.34 30.04
#